data_AF-A0A367IS58-F1
#
_entry.id   AF-A0A367IS58-F1
#
_cell.length_a   1.000
_cell.length_b   1.000
_cell.length_c   1.000
_cell.angle_alpha   90.00
_cell.angle_beta   90.00
_cell.angle_gamma   90.00
#
_symmetry.space_group_name_H-M   'P 1'
#
loop_
_entity.id
_entity.type
_entity.pdbx_description
1 polymer ?
#
loop_
_entity_poly.entity_id
_entity_poly.type
_entity_poly.pdbx_seq_one_letter_code
_entity_poly.pdbx_strand_id
1 'polypeptide(L)'
;YLNNEIALNRTTRSMSIASTVSSISTVSHTSKNSTINQIWNQHPHEKTNSQETTQTTQPNESIGDIDEGFRSKSTEKEEREVELIRYLIISYFNIVRKSIQDLVPKAIMHFLVNYTKESVQNRLVSALYREEFFEELLKEDPTVALERERCKTMLEVYRQASNLVNEAL
;
A
#
# COMPACT_ATOMS: atom_id res chain seq x y z
N TYR A 1 38.95 62.08 -3.74
CA TYR A 1 39.52 60.90 -4.41
C TYR A 1 38.65 59.70 -4.04
N LEU A 2 37.56 59.56 -4.79
CA LEU A 2 37.26 58.40 -5.67
C LEU A 2 36.82 57.17 -4.85
N ASN A 3 35.52 56.87 -4.82
CA ASN A 3 34.84 55.96 -5.78
C ASN A 3 35.50 54.58 -5.78
N ASN A 4 34.84 53.52 -5.31
CA ASN A 4 33.85 52.81 -6.12
C ASN A 4 33.19 51.63 -5.39
N GLU A 5 31.90 51.47 -5.69
CA GLU A 5 31.06 50.31 -5.44
C GLU A 5 31.67 48.98 -5.92
N ILE A 6 31.49 47.93 -5.13
CA ILE A 6 31.00 46.61 -5.59
C ILE A 6 30.06 46.13 -4.48
N ALA A 7 28.79 46.53 -4.48
CA ALA A 7 27.71 45.95 -5.27
C ALA A 7 27.46 44.46 -4.99
N LEU A 8 26.28 44.23 -4.41
CA LEU A 8 25.39 43.11 -4.64
C LEU A 8 25.71 41.72 -4.05
N ASN A 9 24.85 41.38 -3.08
CA ASN A 9 24.01 40.17 -3.13
C ASN A 9 24.54 38.92 -2.41
N ARG A 10 24.56 38.95 -1.08
CA ARG A 10 24.23 37.75 -0.29
C ARG A 10 22.71 37.70 -0.09
N THR A 11 22.00 37.35 -1.15
CA THR A 11 20.70 36.70 -0.99
C THR A 11 20.98 35.38 -0.27
N THR A 12 20.77 35.34 1.04
CA THR A 12 20.53 34.09 1.76
C THR A 12 19.28 33.51 1.13
N ARG A 13 19.47 32.62 0.15
CA ARG A 13 18.38 31.95 -0.55
C ARG A 13 17.82 30.91 0.43
N SER A 14 17.04 31.37 1.40
CA SER A 14 16.14 30.51 2.15
C SER A 14 15.18 29.91 1.14
N MET A 15 15.44 28.66 0.71
CA MET A 15 14.55 27.94 -0.19
C MET A 15 13.41 27.35 0.62
N SER A 16 12.37 28.17 0.84
CA SER A 16 11.08 27.71 1.34
C SER A 16 10.36 26.94 0.23
N ILE A 17 10.02 25.67 0.49
CA ILE A 17 9.19 24.85 -0.40
C ILE A 17 7.71 25.04 -0.03
N ALA A 18 7.02 25.93 -0.73
CA ALA A 18 5.56 26.00 -0.71
C ALA A 18 4.98 24.75 -1.41
N SER A 19 4.17 23.96 -0.70
CA SER A 19 3.45 22.83 -1.29
C SER A 19 2.20 23.31 -2.02
N THR A 20 2.20 23.26 -3.36
CA THR A 20 0.96 23.29 -4.15
C THR A 20 0.47 21.85 -4.35
N VAL A 21 -0.61 21.48 -3.66
CA VAL A 21 -1.33 20.24 -3.95
C VAL A 21 -2.26 20.49 -5.14
N SER A 22 -2.02 19.81 -6.27
CA SER A 22 -2.94 19.82 -7.40
C SER A 22 -4.06 18.80 -7.19
N SER A 23 -5.30 19.26 -7.34
CA SER A 23 -6.50 18.44 -7.42
C SER A 23 -6.49 17.60 -8.69
N ILE A 24 -6.66 16.27 -8.57
CA ILE A 24 -7.00 15.41 -9.71
C ILE A 24 -8.38 14.79 -9.45
N SER A 25 -9.35 15.23 -10.25
CA SER A 25 -10.62 14.59 -10.58
C SER A 25 -10.51 14.26 -12.08
N THR A 26 -10.97 13.18 -12.72
CA THR A 26 -11.83 12.01 -12.49
C THR A 26 -11.56 11.07 -13.69
N VAL A 27 -11.90 9.77 -13.63
CA VAL A 27 -12.74 9.05 -14.61
C VAL A 27 -12.87 7.58 -14.18
N SER A 28 -14.03 7.02 -14.50
CA SER A 28 -14.69 5.86 -13.91
C SER A 28 -14.61 4.57 -14.74
N HIS A 29 -14.98 3.48 -14.05
CA HIS A 29 -15.41 2.14 -14.50
C HIS A 29 -14.34 1.15 -14.99
N THR A 30 -14.21 0.02 -14.29
CA THR A 30 -14.73 -1.29 -14.74
C THR A 30 -14.66 -2.36 -13.64
N SER A 31 -15.77 -3.09 -13.51
CA SER A 31 -15.87 -4.55 -13.36
C SER A 31 -15.37 -5.27 -12.08
N LYS A 32 -16.35 -5.64 -11.24
CA LYS A 32 -16.60 -6.97 -10.61
C LYS A 32 -15.39 -7.73 -10.03
N ASN A 33 -15.23 -7.66 -8.70
CA ASN A 33 -14.65 -8.75 -7.91
C ASN A 33 -15.73 -9.35 -7.00
N SER A 34 -16.52 -10.26 -7.58
CA SER A 34 -17.46 -11.14 -6.87
C SER A 34 -16.95 -12.57 -6.97
N THR A 35 -15.84 -12.86 -6.28
CA THR A 35 -15.26 -14.22 -6.30
C THR A 35 -14.77 -14.67 -4.91
N ILE A 36 -14.60 -13.78 -3.93
CA ILE A 36 -14.18 -14.20 -2.57
C ILE A 36 -15.34 -14.77 -1.73
N ASN A 37 -16.59 -14.44 -2.04
CA ASN A 37 -17.75 -14.92 -1.26
C ASN A 37 -18.28 -16.32 -1.68
N GLN A 38 -17.63 -17.02 -2.62
CA GLN A 38 -18.16 -18.28 -3.19
C GLN A 38 -17.56 -19.58 -2.64
N ILE A 39 -16.60 -19.53 -1.72
CA ILE A 39 -15.85 -20.74 -1.27
C ILE A 39 -16.45 -21.44 -0.03
N TRP A 40 -17.41 -20.84 0.68
CA TRP A 40 -17.95 -21.36 1.95
C TRP A 40 -19.39 -21.87 1.88
N ASN A 41 -19.84 -22.40 0.73
CA ASN A 41 -21.23 -22.84 0.55
C ASN A 41 -21.37 -24.20 -0.18
N GLN A 42 -20.52 -25.18 0.13
CA GLN A 42 -20.61 -26.51 -0.47
C GLN A 42 -20.66 -27.63 0.57
N HIS A 43 -21.88 -28.00 0.96
CA HIS A 43 -22.24 -29.38 1.31
C HIS A 43 -23.67 -29.65 0.82
N PRO A 44 -23.90 -30.62 -0.10
CA PRO A 44 -25.24 -31.09 -0.45
C PRO A 44 -25.66 -32.26 0.45
N HIS A 45 -26.90 -32.24 0.94
CA HIS A 45 -27.57 -33.42 1.49
C HIS A 45 -28.32 -34.14 0.36
N GLU A 46 -27.81 -35.29 -0.07
CA GLU A 46 -28.56 -36.24 -0.88
C GLU A 46 -29.31 -37.22 0.02
N LYS A 47 -30.58 -37.49 -0.34
CA LYS A 47 -31.42 -38.53 0.25
C LYS A 47 -31.20 -39.84 -0.51
N THR A 48 -30.96 -40.93 0.19
CA THR A 48 -31.25 -42.28 -0.32
C THR A 48 -31.53 -43.24 0.84
N ASN A 49 -32.68 -43.90 0.72
CA ASN A 49 -33.20 -44.96 1.59
C ASN A 49 -32.81 -46.31 0.97
N SER A 50 -32.32 -47.28 1.74
CA SER A 50 -32.40 -48.72 1.47
C SER A 50 -32.04 -49.52 2.73
N GLN A 51 -32.89 -50.50 3.02
CA GLN A 51 -32.82 -51.48 4.12
C GLN A 51 -31.88 -52.63 3.74
N GLU A 52 -31.15 -53.21 4.70
CA GLU A 52 -30.85 -54.65 4.76
C GLU A 52 -30.30 -55.09 6.13
N THR A 53 -30.65 -56.33 6.50
CA THR A 53 -30.56 -56.99 7.82
C THR A 53 -29.52 -58.11 7.79
N THR A 54 -28.61 -58.26 8.79
CA THR A 54 -28.29 -59.55 9.47
C THR A 54 -27.28 -59.43 10.65
N GLN A 55 -27.38 -60.39 11.58
CA GLN A 55 -26.92 -60.49 12.98
C GLN A 55 -25.41 -60.77 13.23
N THR A 56 -24.88 -60.45 14.43
CA THR A 56 -24.35 -61.40 15.47
C THR A 56 -23.70 -60.65 16.67
N THR A 57 -23.96 -61.18 17.88
CA THR A 57 -23.74 -60.70 19.26
C THR A 57 -22.31 -60.82 19.84
N GLN A 58 -21.90 -59.90 20.75
CA GLN A 58 -21.20 -60.07 22.07
C GLN A 58 -20.53 -58.72 22.51
N PRO A 59 -20.26 -58.45 23.81
CA PRO A 59 -20.83 -57.32 24.56
C PRO A 59 -19.82 -56.31 25.13
N ASN A 60 -20.35 -55.19 25.65
CA ASN A 60 -19.74 -54.23 26.58
C ASN A 60 -18.49 -53.45 26.11
N GLU A 61 -18.64 -52.15 25.89
CA GLU A 61 -18.42 -51.15 26.93
C GLU A 61 -19.13 -49.83 26.57
N SER A 62 -19.75 -49.24 27.58
CA SER A 62 -20.78 -48.23 27.52
C SER A 62 -20.19 -46.82 27.36
N ILE A 63 -20.54 -46.12 26.28
CA ILE A 63 -20.65 -44.65 26.26
C ILE A 63 -21.99 -44.32 25.60
N GLY A 64 -23.05 -44.86 26.18
CA GLY A 64 -24.40 -44.31 26.06
C GLY A 64 -24.59 -43.30 27.19
N ASP A 65 -25.34 -42.25 26.89
CA ASP A 65 -26.02 -41.36 27.85
C ASP A 65 -25.16 -40.30 28.57
N ILE A 66 -24.76 -39.25 27.84
CA ILE A 66 -24.42 -37.94 28.46
C ILE A 66 -25.34 -36.80 27.96
N ASP A 67 -26.23 -37.01 26.98
CA ASP A 67 -26.96 -35.90 26.34
C ASP A 67 -28.46 -35.81 26.63
N GLU A 68 -29.00 -36.55 27.60
CA GLU A 68 -30.43 -36.46 27.96
C GLU A 68 -30.71 -35.75 29.30
N GLY A 69 -29.68 -35.24 29.97
CA GLY A 69 -29.78 -34.65 31.32
C GLY A 69 -29.75 -33.11 31.40
N PHE A 70 -29.22 -32.40 30.39
CA PHE A 70 -29.12 -30.92 30.45
C PHE A 70 -30.26 -30.18 29.76
N ARG A 71 -31.13 -30.87 29.02
CA ARG A 71 -32.45 -30.34 28.61
C ARG A 71 -33.46 -30.39 29.77
N SER A 72 -32.99 -30.17 30.99
CA SER A 72 -33.82 -29.64 32.07
C SER A 72 -34.51 -28.42 31.48
N LYS A 73 -35.84 -28.47 31.32
CA LYS A 73 -36.70 -27.41 30.77
C LYS A 73 -36.12 -26.03 31.10
N SER A 74 -35.33 -25.48 30.18
CA SER A 74 -34.93 -24.09 30.31
C SER A 74 -36.23 -23.33 30.30
N THR A 75 -36.50 -22.58 31.35
CA THR A 75 -37.72 -21.79 31.38
C THR A 75 -37.69 -20.91 30.13
N GLU A 76 -38.80 -20.67 29.44
CA GLU A 76 -38.83 -19.79 28.23
C GLU A 76 -38.12 -18.45 28.46
N LYS A 77 -38.05 -18.01 29.72
CA LYS A 77 -37.25 -16.89 30.19
C LYS A 77 -35.74 -17.08 29.98
N GLU A 78 -35.17 -18.21 30.40
CA GLU A 78 -33.73 -18.52 30.25
C GLU A 78 -33.35 -18.64 28.77
N GLU A 79 -34.20 -19.26 27.95
CA GLU A 79 -33.98 -19.34 26.51
C GLU A 79 -33.94 -17.95 25.85
N ARG A 80 -34.87 -17.05 26.24
CA ARG A 80 -34.85 -15.65 25.80
C ARG A 80 -33.63 -14.88 26.30
N GLU A 81 -33.16 -15.14 27.50
CA GLU A 81 -31.96 -14.50 28.06
C GLU A 81 -30.69 -14.94 27.30
N VAL A 82 -30.58 -16.23 26.96
CA VAL A 82 -29.48 -16.74 26.14
C VAL A 82 -29.51 -16.14 24.73
N GLU A 83 -30.69 -16.00 24.11
CA GLU A 83 -30.84 -15.32 22.82
C GLU A 83 -30.41 -13.84 22.89
N LEU A 84 -30.80 -13.15 23.96
CA LEU A 84 -30.38 -11.76 24.18
C LEU A 84 -28.85 -11.66 24.31
N ILE A 85 -28.22 -12.53 25.10
CA ILE A 85 -26.76 -12.54 25.26
C ILE A 85 -26.07 -12.76 23.91
N ARG A 86 -26.56 -13.70 23.10
CA ARG A 86 -26.04 -13.96 21.75
C ARG A 86 -26.19 -12.73 20.84
N TYR A 87 -27.34 -12.06 20.87
CA TYR A 87 -27.54 -10.82 20.13
C TYR A 87 -26.57 -9.71 20.56
N LEU A 88 -26.35 -9.54 21.87
CA LEU A 88 -25.44 -8.53 22.41
C LEU A 88 -23.99 -8.78 22.00
N ILE A 89 -23.53 -10.04 22.03
CA ILE A 89 -22.18 -10.42 21.58
C ILE A 89 -22.01 -10.06 20.10
N ILE A 90 -22.97 -10.42 19.25
CA ILE A 90 -22.93 -10.14 17.81
C ILE A 90 -22.95 -8.63 17.55
N SER A 91 -23.83 -7.90 18.24
CA SER A 91 -23.95 -6.45 18.12
C SER A 91 -22.64 -5.74 18.50
N TYR A 92 -22.07 -6.10 19.65
CA TYR A 92 -20.80 -5.53 20.10
C TYR A 92 -19.65 -5.87 19.14
N PHE A 93 -19.55 -7.13 18.72
CA PHE A 93 -18.53 -7.57 17.77
C PHE A 93 -18.62 -6.81 16.44
N ASN A 94 -19.83 -6.53 15.95
CA ASN A 94 -20.02 -5.72 14.75
C ASN A 94 -19.54 -4.27 14.91
N ILE A 95 -19.75 -3.67 16.08
CA ILE A 95 -19.24 -2.31 16.39
C ILE A 95 -17.71 -2.32 16.43
N VAL A 96 -17.11 -3.27 17.14
CA VAL A 96 -15.64 -3.40 17.23
C VAL A 96 -15.03 -3.66 15.85
N ARG A 97 -15.64 -4.55 15.06
CA ARG A 97 -15.20 -4.82 13.68
C ARG A 97 -15.19 -3.54 12.83
N LYS A 98 -16.24 -2.72 12.90
CA LYS A 98 -16.30 -1.43 12.20
C LYS A 98 -15.23 -0.45 12.71
N SER A 99 -14.98 -0.44 14.02
CA SER A 99 -13.92 0.39 14.61
C SER A 99 -12.53 -0.01 14.11
N ILE A 100 -12.23 -1.32 14.06
CA ILE A 100 -10.95 -1.82 13.53
C ILE A 100 -10.80 -1.46 12.05
N GLN A 101 -11.87 -1.62 11.26
CA GLN A 101 -11.86 -1.27 9.83
C GLN A 101 -11.53 0.21 9.58
N ASP A 102 -11.88 1.11 10.50
CA ASP A 102 -11.58 2.54 10.40
C ASP A 102 -10.20 2.90 11.00
N LEU A 103 -9.86 2.34 12.16
CA LEU A 103 -8.64 2.70 12.88
C LEU A 103 -7.38 2.14 12.24
N VAL A 104 -7.40 0.93 11.67
CA VAL A 104 -6.20 0.31 11.09
C VAL A 104 -5.68 1.11 9.88
N PRO A 105 -6.51 1.47 8.88
CA PRO A 105 -6.05 2.31 7.78
C PRO A 105 -5.54 3.68 8.25
N LYS A 106 -6.20 4.29 9.26
CA LYS A 106 -5.75 5.56 9.85
C LYS A 106 -4.38 5.44 10.52
N ALA A 107 -4.14 4.35 11.23
CA ALA A 107 -2.85 4.07 11.84
C ALA A 107 -1.76 3.89 10.78
N ILE A 108 -2.01 3.10 9.74
CA ILE A 108 -1.04 2.90 8.63
C ILE A 108 -0.75 4.23 7.92
N MET A 109 -1.79 5.01 7.63
CA MET A 109 -1.68 6.32 7.01
C MET A 109 -0.77 7.23 7.83
N HIS A 110 -1.00 7.32 9.14
CA HIS A 110 -0.26 8.22 10.02
C HIS A 110 1.18 7.74 10.28
N PHE A 111 1.35 6.50 10.73
CA PHE A 111 2.63 5.99 11.19
C PHE A 111 3.59 5.61 10.07
N LEU A 112 3.08 5.13 8.94
CA LEU A 112 3.93 4.68 7.84
C LEU A 112 3.95 5.69 6.71
N VAL A 113 2.80 6.00 6.13
CA VAL A 113 2.76 6.72 4.85
C VAL A 113 3.13 8.20 5.04
N ASN A 114 2.49 8.89 5.97
CA ASN A 114 2.79 10.30 6.25
C ASN A 114 4.22 10.46 6.81
N TYR A 115 4.61 9.59 7.74
CA TYR A 115 5.98 9.55 8.25
C TYR A 115 7.02 9.34 7.14
N THR A 116 6.78 8.39 6.22
CA THR A 116 7.70 8.12 5.11
C THR A 116 7.76 9.31 4.16
N LYS A 117 6.60 9.91 3.83
CA LYS A 117 6.53 11.10 2.97
C LYS A 117 7.40 12.24 3.49
N GLU A 118 7.35 12.50 4.79
CA GLU A 118 8.13 13.59 5.41
C GLU A 118 9.60 13.21 5.64
N SER A 119 9.85 11.99 6.12
CA SER A 119 11.22 11.55 6.44
C SER A 119 12.08 11.30 5.22
N VAL A 120 11.52 10.85 4.09
CA VAL A 120 12.26 10.57 2.86
C VAL A 120 12.91 11.83 2.30
N GLN A 121 12.25 12.98 2.36
CA GLN A 121 12.82 14.23 1.84
C GLN A 121 14.13 14.58 2.56
N ASN A 122 14.09 14.63 3.89
CA ASN A 122 15.27 14.96 4.70
C ASN A 122 16.36 13.87 4.57
N ARG A 123 15.96 12.59 4.59
CA ARG A 123 16.90 11.47 4.48
C ARG A 123 17.61 11.44 3.13
N LEU A 124 16.90 11.64 2.02
CA LEU A 124 17.50 11.65 0.70
C LEU A 124 18.48 12.80 0.53
N VAL A 125 18.16 14.00 1.03
CA VAL A 125 19.08 15.13 1.00
C VAL A 125 20.36 14.80 1.75
N SER A 126 20.26 14.32 3.00
CA SER A 126 21.45 13.99 3.80
C SER A 126 22.22 12.75 3.29
N ALA A 127 21.56 11.85 2.56
CA ALA A 127 22.20 10.65 2.03
C ALA A 127 22.89 10.89 0.68
N LEU A 128 22.22 11.59 -0.25
CA LEU A 128 22.73 11.83 -1.60
C LEU A 128 23.67 13.03 -1.68
N TYR A 129 23.52 14.02 -0.80
CA TYR A 129 24.34 15.23 -0.82
C TYR A 129 25.64 15.07 0.00
N ARG A 130 26.40 14.03 -0.35
CA ARG A 130 27.72 13.75 0.24
C ARG A 130 28.76 13.78 -0.85
N GLU A 131 29.74 14.67 -0.71
CA GLU A 131 30.75 14.96 -1.72
C GLU A 131 31.58 13.71 -2.09
N GLU A 132 31.79 12.82 -1.13
CA GLU A 132 32.46 11.53 -1.31
C GLU A 132 31.81 10.60 -2.36
N PHE A 133 30.50 10.75 -2.63
CA PHE A 133 29.79 9.93 -3.61
C PHE A 133 29.50 10.65 -4.93
N PHE A 134 29.86 11.92 -5.07
CA PHE A 134 29.50 12.70 -6.27
C PHE A 134 30.16 12.18 -7.54
N GLU A 135 31.40 11.72 -7.48
CA GLU A 135 32.11 11.18 -8.65
C GLU A 135 31.42 9.93 -9.22
N GLU A 136 30.81 9.11 -8.36
CA GLU A 136 30.09 7.90 -8.76
C GLU A 136 28.62 8.20 -9.11
N LEU A 137 27.89 8.91 -8.25
CA LEU A 137 26.46 9.17 -8.43
C LEU A 137 26.15 10.14 -9.57
N LEU A 138 27.04 11.10 -9.85
CA LEU A 138 26.86 12.09 -10.92
C LEU A 138 27.59 11.70 -12.21
N LYS A 139 28.08 10.45 -12.29
CA LYS A 139 28.71 9.94 -13.50
C LYS A 139 27.68 9.83 -14.62
N GLU A 140 27.96 10.45 -15.76
CA GLU A 140 27.12 10.30 -16.94
C GLU A 140 27.21 8.88 -17.50
N ASP A 141 26.11 8.44 -18.13
CA ASP A 141 26.08 7.17 -18.85
C ASP A 141 27.05 7.22 -20.05
N PRO A 142 27.86 6.16 -20.31
CA PRO A 142 28.86 6.18 -21.37
C PRO A 142 28.27 6.40 -22.76
N THR A 143 27.02 5.97 -23.01
CA THR A 143 26.37 6.19 -24.31
C THR A 143 26.03 7.66 -24.53
N VAL A 144 25.57 8.35 -23.47
CA VAL A 144 25.28 9.78 -23.50
C VAL A 144 26.57 10.59 -23.65
N ALA A 145 27.66 10.17 -22.98
CA ALA A 145 28.98 10.78 -23.11
C ALA A 145 29.50 10.72 -24.55
N LEU A 146 29.35 9.56 -25.20
CA LEU A 146 29.76 9.35 -26.59
C LEU A 146 28.96 10.21 -27.57
N GLU A 147 27.64 10.27 -27.41
CA GLU A 147 26.78 11.12 -28.25
C GLU A 147 27.11 12.62 -28.08
N ARG A 148 27.41 13.04 -26.84
CA ARG A 148 27.89 14.41 -26.55
C ARG A 148 29.20 14.70 -27.27
N GLU A 149 30.15 13.75 -27.25
CA GLU A 149 31.43 13.89 -27.94
C GLU A 149 31.25 13.98 -29.46
N ARG A 150 30.44 13.10 -30.05
CA ARG A 150 30.11 13.11 -31.48
C ARG A 150 29.51 14.46 -31.91
N CYS A 151 28.55 14.97 -31.15
CA CYS A 151 27.93 16.27 -31.43
C CYS A 151 28.93 17.42 -31.31
N LYS A 152 29.82 17.38 -30.31
CA LYS A 152 30.87 18.39 -30.13
C LYS A 152 31.84 18.41 -31.30
N THR A 153 32.26 17.25 -31.77
CA THR A 153 33.14 17.13 -32.95
C THR A 153 32.46 17.66 -34.21
N MET A 154 31.20 17.30 -34.43
CA MET A 154 30.42 17.82 -35.57
C MET A 154 30.31 19.35 -35.53
N LEU A 155 30.05 19.90 -34.35
CA LEU A 155 29.91 21.33 -34.15
C LEU A 155 31.23 22.08 -34.39
N GLU A 156 32.35 21.49 -33.99
CA GLU A 156 33.68 22.04 -34.27
C GLU A 156 33.97 22.09 -35.78
N VAL A 157 33.63 21.03 -36.52
CA VAL A 157 33.76 21.01 -37.99
C VAL A 157 32.92 22.12 -38.64
N TYR A 158 31.68 22.32 -38.20
CA TYR A 158 30.84 23.40 -38.73
C TYR A 158 31.36 24.79 -38.40
N ARG A 159 31.95 25.01 -37.21
CA ARG A 159 32.60 26.28 -36.87
C ARG A 159 33.81 26.55 -37.75
N GLN A 160 34.64 25.54 -37.99
CA GLN A 160 35.80 25.67 -38.87
C GLN A 160 35.38 25.98 -40.30
N ALA A 161 34.35 25.29 -40.82
CA ALA A 161 33.79 25.58 -42.14
C ALA A 161 33.25 27.02 -42.21
N SER A 162 32.54 27.49 -41.17
CA SER A 162 32.05 28.86 -41.10
C SER A 162 33.16 29.90 -41.07
N ASN A 163 34.26 29.63 -40.37
CA ASN A 163 35.41 30.53 -40.32
C ASN A 163 36.12 30.62 -41.67
N LEU A 164 36.31 29.49 -42.37
CA LEU A 164 36.87 29.47 -43.72
C LEU A 164 36.02 30.26 -44.72
N VAL A 165 34.69 30.16 -44.63
CA VAL A 165 33.78 30.95 -45.47
C VAL A 165 33.92 32.45 -45.16
N ASN A 166 34.06 32.84 -43.89
CA ASN A 166 34.26 34.23 -43.50
C ASN A 166 35.65 34.78 -43.89
N GLU A 167 36.69 33.95 -43.99
CA GLU A 167 38.02 34.38 -44.44
C GLU A 167 38.12 34.52 -45.97
N ALA A 168 37.27 33.80 -46.72
CA ALA A 168 37.27 33.81 -48.18
C ALA A 168 36.38 34.90 -48.81
N LEU A 169 35.54 35.57 -48.01
CA LEU A 169 34.68 36.70 -48.36
C LEU A 169 35.32 38.03 -47.94
#